data_AF-A0AAX0I2P8-F1
#
_entry.id   AF-A0AAX0I2P8-F1
#
_cell.length_a   1.000
_cell.length_b   1.000
_cell.length_c   1.000
_cell.angle_alpha   90.00
_cell.angle_beta   90.00
_cell.angle_gamma   90.00
#
_symmetry.space_group_name_H-M   'P 1'
#
loop_
_entity.id
_entity.type
_entity.pdbx_description
1 polymer ?
#
loop_
_entity_poly.entity_id
_entity_poly.type
_entity_poly.pdbx_seq_one_letter_code
_entity_poly.pdbx_strand_id
1 'polypeptide(L)'
;MPTHADTTPYLCQPGAYACIAGGPLLASSQAEAHWLIAHGYPSPAEHARLSKLDLAQLQAESQAGNPAATVLYGSRTARSSRFESGVAILRKAAATGNIYAYYGLSEVYNGDTPQKNLVESAAYLRLAYLLGDRKASVAIARRGLSDIENIAADERAAVLYQIFANSPRPSPRPFE
;
A
#
# COMPACT_ATOMS: atom_id res chain seq x y z
N MET A 1 10.84 19.78 20.76
CA MET A 1 9.44 19.30 20.79
C MET A 1 9.21 18.50 19.53
N PRO A 2 8.71 17.25 19.59
CA PRO A 2 8.43 16.50 18.39
C PRO A 2 7.28 17.19 17.66
N THR A 3 7.53 17.66 16.43
CA THR A 3 6.49 18.13 15.52
C THR A 3 5.53 16.98 15.27
N HIS A 4 4.33 17.04 15.84
CA HIS A 4 3.26 16.11 15.49
C HIS A 4 3.02 16.24 13.98
N ALA A 5 3.08 15.12 13.26
CA ALA A 5 2.82 15.11 11.83
C ALA A 5 1.37 15.57 11.57
N ASP A 6 1.18 16.47 10.60
CA ASP A 6 -0.15 16.98 10.27
C ASP A 6 -1.02 15.88 9.66
N THR A 7 -2.09 15.53 10.36
CA THR A 7 -3.06 14.49 9.99
C THR A 7 -4.27 15.03 9.25
N THR A 8 -4.48 16.35 9.24
CA THR A 8 -5.63 17.00 8.61
C THR A 8 -5.84 16.53 7.17
N PRO A 9 -4.78 16.32 6.35
CA PRO A 9 -4.93 15.85 4.98
C PRO A 9 -5.46 14.41 4.85
N TYR A 10 -5.42 13.60 5.90
CA TYR A 10 -5.85 12.20 5.89
C TYR A 10 -7.29 12.01 6.35
N LEU A 11 -7.83 12.97 7.10
CA LEU A 11 -9.16 12.88 7.69
C LEU A 11 -10.21 13.01 6.60
N CYS A 12 -11.14 12.05 6.56
CA CYS A 12 -12.33 12.19 5.74
C CYS A 12 -13.24 13.30 6.27
N GLN A 13 -14.03 13.91 5.38
CA GLN A 13 -15.06 14.86 5.80
C GLN A 13 -16.21 14.14 6.53
N PRO A 14 -16.90 14.81 7.47
CA PRO A 14 -17.99 14.21 8.25
C PRO A 14 -19.09 13.65 7.35
N GLY A 15 -19.32 12.33 7.44
CA GLY A 15 -20.38 11.60 6.75
C GLY A 15 -20.19 10.09 6.89
N ALA A 16 -21.13 9.40 7.54
CA ALA A 16 -20.98 8.03 8.07
C ALA A 16 -20.50 6.97 7.05
N TYR A 17 -20.76 7.17 5.76
CA TYR A 17 -20.43 6.20 4.71
C TYR A 17 -19.23 6.61 3.83
N ALA A 18 -18.82 7.88 3.84
CA ALA A 18 -17.78 8.40 2.94
C ALA A 18 -16.38 7.87 3.32
N CYS A 19 -16.10 7.71 4.62
CA CYS A 19 -14.79 7.29 5.13
C CYS A 19 -14.54 5.78 4.99
N ILE A 20 -15.61 4.98 5.06
CA ILE A 20 -15.57 3.52 4.92
C ILE A 20 -15.37 3.15 3.45
N ALA A 21 -16.07 3.84 2.53
CA ALA A 21 -15.93 3.63 1.09
C ALA A 21 -14.69 4.31 0.48
N GLY A 22 -14.09 5.29 1.17
CA GLY A 22 -13.05 6.21 0.70
C GLY A 22 -11.67 5.60 0.37
N GLY A 23 -11.53 4.28 0.44
CA GLY A 23 -10.29 3.59 0.12
C GLY A 23 -9.22 3.68 1.22
N PRO A 24 -8.02 3.15 0.95
CA PRO A 24 -7.02 2.91 2.00
C PRO A 24 -6.34 4.18 2.52
N LEU A 25 -6.39 5.29 1.77
CA LEU A 25 -5.67 6.54 2.05
C LEU A 25 -6.39 7.47 3.04
N LEU A 26 -7.66 7.20 3.35
CA LEU A 26 -8.48 8.04 4.23
C LEU A 26 -8.61 7.44 5.63
N ALA A 27 -8.63 8.31 6.63
CA ALA A 27 -8.84 7.99 8.03
C ALA A 27 -10.19 8.54 8.55
N SER A 28 -10.92 7.76 9.35
CA SER A 28 -12.10 8.21 10.11
C SER A 28 -11.72 8.96 11.39
N SER A 29 -10.46 8.84 11.82
CA SER A 29 -10.02 9.42 13.08
C SER A 29 -8.55 9.86 13.07
N GLN A 30 -8.17 10.62 14.10
CA GLN A 30 -6.80 11.07 14.30
C GLN A 30 -5.84 9.88 14.52
N ALA A 31 -6.28 8.86 15.27
CA ALA A 31 -5.46 7.67 15.53
C ALA A 31 -5.20 6.89 14.23
N GLU A 32 -6.22 6.72 13.39
CA GLU A 32 -6.06 6.09 12.08
C GLU A 32 -5.17 6.93 11.16
N ALA A 33 -5.28 8.26 11.19
CA ALA A 33 -4.42 9.14 10.40
C ALA A 33 -2.94 9.04 10.82
N HIS A 34 -2.64 9.03 12.12
CA HIS A 34 -1.29 8.76 12.61
C HIS A 34 -0.79 7.38 12.18
N TRP A 35 -1.66 6.37 12.22
CA TRP A 35 -1.33 5.03 11.75
C TRP A 35 -0.95 5.03 10.26
N LEU A 36 -1.70 5.74 9.41
CA LEU A 36 -1.38 5.88 7.98
C LEU A 36 -0.01 6.50 7.74
N ILE A 37 0.30 7.60 8.44
CA ILE A 37 1.60 8.29 8.35
C ILE A 37 2.73 7.34 8.78
N ALA A 38 2.58 6.66 9.90
CA ALA A 38 3.59 5.74 10.44
C ALA A 38 3.90 4.56 9.50
N HIS A 39 2.94 4.15 8.67
CA HIS A 39 3.07 3.01 7.75
C HIS A 39 3.26 3.42 6.28
N GLY A 40 3.62 4.68 6.03
CA GLY A 40 4.07 5.17 4.72
C GLY A 40 2.96 5.49 3.72
N TYR A 41 1.70 5.58 4.17
CA TYR A 41 0.58 5.96 3.31
C TYR A 41 0.62 7.46 2.99
N PRO A 42 0.43 7.87 1.73
CA PRO A 42 0.19 9.26 1.40
C PRO A 42 -1.22 9.69 1.81
N SER A 43 -1.40 10.99 2.06
CA SER A 43 -2.74 11.58 2.05
C SER A 43 -3.30 11.55 0.61
N PRO A 44 -4.63 11.67 0.40
CA PRO A 44 -5.21 11.75 -0.93
C PRO A 44 -4.63 12.88 -1.78
N ALA A 45 -4.39 14.06 -1.18
CA ALA A 45 -3.81 15.21 -1.86
C ALA A 45 -2.36 14.94 -2.28
N GLU A 46 -1.56 14.34 -1.39
CA GLU A 46 -0.18 13.97 -1.69
C GLU A 46 -0.10 12.89 -2.76
N HIS A 47 -0.94 11.86 -2.68
CA HIS A 47 -1.03 10.83 -3.71
C HIS A 47 -1.39 11.44 -5.07
N ALA A 48 -2.35 12.36 -5.12
CA ALA A 48 -2.73 13.04 -6.35
C ALA A 48 -1.61 13.92 -6.91
N ARG A 49 -0.81 14.57 -6.06
CA ARG A 49 0.38 15.34 -6.46
C ARG A 49 1.46 14.42 -7.03
N LEU A 50 1.85 13.40 -6.28
CA LEU A 50 2.89 12.44 -6.69
C LEU A 50 2.51 11.69 -7.98
N SER A 51 1.22 11.37 -8.16
CA SER A 51 0.73 10.69 -9.37
C SER A 51 0.98 11.48 -10.66
N LYS A 52 1.05 12.81 -10.57
CA LYS A 52 1.29 13.72 -11.71
C LYS A 52 2.75 13.93 -12.06
N LEU A 53 3.67 13.63 -11.13
CA LEU A 53 5.11 13.75 -11.37
C LEU A 53 5.54 12.78 -12.47
N ASP A 54 6.69 13.02 -13.09
CA ASP A 54 7.34 12.04 -13.96
C ASP A 54 8.19 11.03 -13.16
N LEU A 55 8.86 10.11 -13.85
CA LEU A 55 9.67 9.09 -13.19
C LEU A 55 10.91 9.66 -12.48
N ALA A 56 11.56 10.69 -13.04
CA ALA A 56 12.76 11.30 -12.47
C ALA A 56 12.42 12.12 -11.22
N GLN A 57 11.29 12.84 -11.25
CA GLN A 57 10.76 13.57 -10.11
C GLN A 57 10.36 12.61 -8.96
N LEU A 58 9.66 11.51 -9.27
CA LEU A 58 9.35 10.48 -8.28
C LEU A 58 10.61 9.85 -7.69
N GLN A 59 11.64 9.60 -8.51
CA GLN A 59 12.92 9.10 -8.04
C GLN A 59 13.60 10.08 -7.09
N ALA A 60 13.63 11.37 -7.42
CA ALA A 60 14.23 12.40 -6.58
C ALA A 60 13.52 12.49 -5.21
N GLU A 61 12.19 12.46 -5.17
CA GLU A 61 11.45 12.47 -3.91
C GLU A 61 11.60 11.16 -3.10
N SER A 62 11.69 10.02 -3.78
CA SER A 62 12.03 8.75 -3.14
C SER A 62 13.41 8.81 -2.47
N GLN A 63 14.40 9.38 -3.16
CA GLN A 63 15.76 9.58 -2.63
C GLN A 63 15.81 10.59 -1.49
N ALA A 64 14.91 11.58 -1.48
CA ALA A 64 14.72 12.50 -0.36
C ALA A 64 14.00 11.87 0.85
N GLY A 65 13.60 10.60 0.77
CA GLY A 65 13.01 9.85 1.86
C GLY A 65 11.48 9.87 1.92
N ASN A 66 10.79 10.33 0.88
CA ASN A 66 9.32 10.26 0.83
C ASN A 66 8.87 8.79 0.63
N PRO A 67 8.18 8.17 1.62
CA PRO A 67 7.81 6.77 1.56
C PRO A 67 6.76 6.49 0.47
N ALA A 68 5.82 7.40 0.25
CA ALA A 68 4.81 7.27 -0.78
C ALA A 68 5.40 7.45 -2.18
N ALA A 69 6.31 8.42 -2.36
CA ALA A 69 7.02 8.60 -3.62
C ALA A 69 7.83 7.36 -3.99
N THR A 70 8.44 6.69 -3.01
CA THR A 70 9.15 5.42 -3.21
C THR A 70 8.23 4.33 -3.76
N VAL A 71 7.00 4.23 -3.25
CA VAL A 71 6.00 3.27 -3.76
C VAL A 71 5.60 3.63 -5.19
N LEU A 72 5.27 4.89 -5.47
CA LEU A 72 4.85 5.31 -6.81
C LEU A 72 6.00 5.17 -7.83
N TYR A 73 7.24 5.49 -7.44
CA TYR A 73 8.45 5.29 -8.23
C TYR A 73 8.65 3.81 -8.58
N GLY A 74 8.60 2.92 -7.58
CA GLY A 74 8.73 1.47 -7.77
C GLY A 74 7.63 0.91 -8.68
N SER A 75 6.37 1.27 -8.43
CA SER A 75 5.24 0.83 -9.26
C SER A 75 5.34 1.31 -10.71
N ARG A 76 5.75 2.57 -10.94
CA ARG A 76 5.91 3.09 -12.30
C ARG A 76 7.10 2.46 -13.01
N THR A 77 8.22 2.28 -12.31
CA THR A 77 9.39 1.56 -12.82
C THR A 77 9.02 0.16 -13.28
N ALA A 78 8.24 -0.57 -12.47
CA ALA A 78 7.82 -1.92 -12.82
C ALA A 78 6.97 -1.97 -14.09
N ARG A 79 6.07 -1.00 -14.28
CA ARG A 79 5.19 -0.91 -15.46
C ARG A 79 5.91 -0.41 -16.73
N SER A 80 7.01 0.33 -16.59
CA SER A 80 7.82 0.84 -17.71
C SER A 80 8.88 -0.16 -18.19
N SER A 81 8.51 -1.44 -18.32
CA SER A 81 9.39 -2.55 -18.78
C SER A 81 10.59 -2.86 -17.89
N ARG A 82 10.67 -2.31 -16.67
CA ARG A 82 11.69 -2.63 -15.66
C ARG A 82 11.05 -3.32 -14.46
N PHE A 83 10.28 -4.38 -14.74
CA PHE A 83 9.46 -5.09 -13.77
C PHE A 83 10.22 -5.46 -12.50
N GLU A 84 11.31 -6.23 -12.64
CA GLU A 84 12.11 -6.71 -11.51
C GLU A 84 12.72 -5.57 -10.68
N SER A 85 13.20 -4.52 -11.34
CA SER A 85 13.75 -3.35 -10.64
C SER A 85 12.68 -2.63 -9.82
N GLY A 86 11.49 -2.44 -10.39
CA GLY A 86 10.37 -1.83 -9.69
C GLY A 86 9.86 -2.67 -8.52
N VAL A 87 9.73 -3.99 -8.71
CA VAL A 87 9.39 -4.94 -7.64
C VAL A 87 10.45 -4.92 -6.54
N ALA A 88 11.74 -4.89 -6.87
CA ALA A 88 12.81 -4.81 -5.87
C ALA A 88 12.72 -3.55 -5.01
N ILE A 89 12.43 -2.39 -5.63
CA ILE A 89 12.20 -1.12 -4.90
C ILE A 89 11.04 -1.28 -3.91
N LEU A 90 9.91 -1.83 -4.38
CA LEU A 90 8.72 -1.99 -3.55
C LEU A 90 8.94 -2.99 -2.41
N ARG A 91 9.60 -4.12 -2.67
CA ARG A 91 9.94 -5.12 -1.64
C ARG A 91 10.88 -4.53 -0.58
N LYS A 92 11.84 -3.69 -0.99
CA LYS A 92 12.70 -2.97 -0.04
C LYS A 92 11.89 -2.02 0.84
N ALA A 93 10.97 -1.25 0.25
CA ALA A 93 10.09 -0.36 1.01
C ALA A 93 9.23 -1.15 2.01
N ALA A 94 8.63 -2.26 1.58
CA ALA A 94 7.84 -3.15 2.45
C ALA A 94 8.68 -3.70 3.62
N ALA A 95 9.91 -4.13 3.36
CA ALA A 95 10.83 -4.64 4.38
C ALA A 95 11.23 -3.58 5.42
N THR A 96 11.11 -2.28 5.10
CA THR A 96 11.32 -1.17 6.05
C THR A 96 10.07 -0.76 6.84
N GLY A 97 8.97 -1.52 6.74
CA GLY A 97 7.72 -1.26 7.47
C GLY A 97 6.70 -0.40 6.72
N ASN A 98 6.95 -0.08 5.44
CA ASN A 98 5.98 0.63 4.61
C ASN A 98 4.87 -0.33 4.14
N ILE A 99 3.76 -0.41 4.89
CA ILE A 99 2.62 -1.27 4.52
C ILE A 99 2.00 -0.82 3.19
N TYR A 100 2.03 0.48 2.88
CA TYR A 100 1.52 0.98 1.60
C TYR A 100 2.27 0.40 0.38
N ALA A 101 3.51 -0.06 0.53
CA ALA A 101 4.26 -0.73 -0.54
C ALA A 101 3.58 -2.03 -1.02
N TYR A 102 2.80 -2.71 -0.18
CA TYR A 102 2.04 -3.89 -0.59
C TYR A 102 0.91 -3.56 -1.57
N TYR A 103 0.31 -2.36 -1.49
CA TYR A 103 -0.59 -1.87 -2.53
C TYR A 103 0.16 -1.64 -3.84
N GLY A 104 1.36 -1.04 -3.77
CA GLY A 104 2.21 -0.87 -4.95
C GLY A 104 2.56 -2.19 -5.63
N LEU A 105 2.92 -3.22 -4.87
CA LEU A 105 3.18 -4.58 -5.37
C LEU A 105 1.91 -5.19 -5.99
N SER A 106 0.80 -5.09 -5.27
CA SER A 106 -0.49 -5.59 -5.74
C SER A 106 -0.90 -4.98 -7.08
N GLU A 107 -0.77 -3.66 -7.24
CA GLU A 107 -1.15 -2.94 -8.46
C GLU A 107 -0.17 -3.16 -9.63
N VAL A 108 1.05 -3.64 -9.37
CA VAL A 108 1.99 -4.06 -10.42
C VAL A 108 1.56 -5.39 -11.01
N TYR A 109 1.14 -6.36 -10.16
CA TYR A 109 0.62 -7.65 -10.61
C TYR A 109 -0.84 -7.60 -11.09
N ASN A 110 -1.61 -6.55 -10.77
CA ASN A 110 -2.96 -6.36 -11.30
C ASN A 110 -2.98 -5.68 -12.68
N GLY A 111 -1.87 -5.03 -13.08
CA GLY A 111 -1.80 -4.23 -14.30
C GLY A 111 -1.93 -5.07 -15.57
N ASP A 112 -2.33 -4.43 -16.66
CA ASP A 112 -2.42 -5.05 -17.98
C ASP A 112 -1.03 -5.19 -18.62
N THR A 113 -0.25 -6.12 -18.06
CA THR A 113 1.13 -6.42 -18.45
C THR A 113 1.29 -7.94 -18.57
N PRO A 114 2.35 -8.44 -19.25
CA PRO A 114 2.63 -9.87 -19.28
C PRO A 114 2.84 -10.50 -17.89
N GLN A 115 3.13 -9.68 -16.88
CA GLN A 115 3.32 -10.09 -15.49
C GLN A 115 2.01 -10.09 -14.68
N LYS A 116 0.86 -9.85 -15.32
CA LYS A 116 -0.44 -9.88 -14.66
C LYS A 116 -0.66 -11.20 -13.94
N ASN A 117 -0.92 -11.13 -12.64
CA ASN A 117 -1.19 -12.28 -11.79
C ASN A 117 -2.11 -11.83 -10.64
N LEU A 118 -3.39 -12.17 -10.72
CA LEU A 118 -4.38 -11.76 -9.73
C LEU A 118 -4.18 -12.45 -8.37
N VAL A 119 -3.66 -13.68 -8.36
CA VAL A 119 -3.30 -14.42 -7.14
C VAL A 119 -2.18 -13.70 -6.39
N GLU A 120 -1.08 -13.38 -7.08
CA GLU A 120 0.05 -12.64 -6.49
C GLU A 120 -0.39 -11.23 -6.05
N SER A 121 -1.21 -10.57 -6.88
CA SER A 121 -1.79 -9.26 -6.56
C SER A 121 -2.58 -9.29 -5.25
N ALA A 122 -3.46 -10.27 -5.07
CA ALA A 122 -4.26 -10.41 -3.87
C ALA A 122 -3.44 -10.87 -2.66
N ALA A 123 -2.40 -11.69 -2.87
CA ALA A 123 -1.52 -12.15 -1.79
C ALA A 123 -0.81 -10.99 -1.08
N TYR A 124 -0.34 -9.99 -1.83
CA TYR A 124 0.24 -8.79 -1.21
C TYR A 124 -0.79 -7.96 -0.41
N LEU A 125 -2.03 -7.84 -0.89
CA LEU A 125 -3.09 -7.16 -0.13
C LEU A 125 -3.50 -7.95 1.13
N ARG A 126 -3.53 -9.28 1.04
CA ARG A 126 -3.72 -10.16 2.22
C ARG A 126 -2.60 -9.97 3.23
N LEU A 127 -1.36 -9.82 2.77
CA LEU A 127 -0.25 -9.48 3.66
C LEU A 127 -0.43 -8.11 4.33
N ALA A 128 -0.86 -7.08 3.58
CA ALA A 128 -1.20 -5.78 4.18
C ALA A 128 -2.30 -5.89 5.25
N TYR A 129 -3.32 -6.71 4.98
CA TYR A 129 -4.39 -7.01 5.93
C TYR A 129 -3.86 -7.68 7.20
N LEU A 130 -3.05 -8.74 7.07
CA LEU A 130 -2.43 -9.46 8.18
C LEU A 130 -1.49 -8.58 9.03
N LEU A 131 -0.86 -7.57 8.41
CA LEU A 131 0.02 -6.62 9.10
C LEU A 131 -0.74 -5.46 9.76
N GLY A 132 -2.05 -5.38 9.56
CA GLY A 132 -2.93 -4.48 10.29
C GLY A 132 -3.81 -3.57 9.44
N ASP A 133 -3.62 -3.51 8.11
CA ASP A 133 -4.49 -2.69 7.25
C ASP A 133 -5.83 -3.38 6.96
N ARG A 134 -6.79 -3.24 7.86
CA ARG A 134 -8.14 -3.77 7.67
C ARG A 134 -8.82 -3.33 6.36
N LYS A 135 -8.51 -2.14 5.83
CA LYS A 135 -9.12 -1.63 4.58
C LYS A 135 -8.61 -2.35 3.32
N ALA A 136 -7.52 -3.12 3.42
CA ALA A 136 -7.05 -3.97 2.33
C ALA A 136 -8.08 -5.03 1.92
N SER A 137 -8.98 -5.45 2.81
CA SER A 137 -10.10 -6.36 2.51
C SER A 137 -10.96 -5.90 1.31
N VAL A 138 -11.24 -4.60 1.22
CA VAL A 138 -12.01 -4.02 0.11
C VAL A 138 -11.22 -4.12 -1.21
N ALA A 139 -9.90 -3.93 -1.17
CA ALA A 139 -9.04 -4.07 -2.34
C ALA A 139 -8.90 -5.54 -2.78
N ILE A 140 -8.87 -6.49 -1.83
CA ILE A 140 -8.87 -7.93 -2.11
C ILE A 140 -10.16 -8.32 -2.85
N ALA A 141 -11.32 -7.89 -2.34
CA ALA A 141 -12.61 -8.18 -2.96
C ALA A 141 -12.70 -7.69 -4.42
N ARG A 142 -12.09 -6.53 -4.73
CA ARG A 142 -12.04 -5.96 -6.09
C ARG A 142 -11.19 -6.76 -7.07
N ARG A 143 -10.41 -7.77 -6.63
CA ARG A 143 -9.65 -8.65 -7.52
C ARG A 143 -10.54 -9.67 -8.24
N GLY A 144 -11.76 -9.92 -7.75
CA GLY A 144 -12.72 -10.80 -8.43
C GLY A 144 -12.23 -12.24 -8.57
N LEU A 145 -11.46 -12.73 -7.60
CA LEU A 145 -10.90 -14.08 -7.60
C LEU A 145 -12.01 -15.14 -7.45
N SER A 146 -11.83 -16.26 -8.15
CA SER A 146 -12.56 -17.50 -7.87
C SER A 146 -12.17 -18.11 -6.51
N ASP A 147 -12.91 -19.12 -6.05
CA ASP A 147 -12.62 -19.81 -4.79
C ASP A 147 -11.21 -20.43 -4.78
N ILE A 148 -10.79 -21.06 -5.88
CA ILE A 148 -9.47 -21.68 -6.00
C ILE A 148 -8.36 -20.61 -5.98
N GLU A 149 -8.56 -19.49 -6.68
CA GLU A 149 -7.60 -18.39 -6.67
C GLU A 149 -7.52 -17.71 -5.30
N ASN A 150 -8.63 -17.67 -4.54
CA ASN A 150 -8.62 -17.20 -3.17
C ASN A 150 -7.72 -18.09 -2.29
N ILE A 151 -7.90 -19.41 -2.35
CA ILE A 151 -7.05 -20.37 -1.63
C ILE A 151 -5.58 -20.17 -1.99
N ALA A 152 -5.26 -20.11 -3.29
CA ALA A 152 -3.89 -19.92 -3.75
C ALA A 152 -3.28 -18.60 -3.24
N ALA A 153 -4.07 -17.53 -3.18
CA ALA A 153 -3.61 -16.24 -2.70
C ALA A 153 -3.45 -16.21 -1.17
N ASP A 154 -4.24 -16.98 -0.42
CA ASP A 154 -4.06 -17.19 1.02
C ASP A 154 -2.75 -17.94 1.33
N GLU A 155 -2.50 -19.05 0.62
CA GLU A 155 -1.24 -19.80 0.73
C GLU A 155 -0.03 -18.92 0.36
N ARG A 156 -0.15 -18.15 -0.73
CA ARG A 156 0.90 -17.24 -1.15
C ARG A 156 1.14 -16.13 -0.13
N ALA A 157 0.08 -15.57 0.46
CA ALA A 157 0.20 -14.56 1.51
C ALA A 157 0.90 -15.11 2.76
N ALA A 158 0.66 -16.37 3.13
CA ALA A 158 1.35 -17.02 4.24
C ALA A 158 2.86 -17.15 3.99
N VAL A 159 3.26 -17.51 2.76
CA VAL A 159 4.68 -17.54 2.36
C VAL A 159 5.30 -16.13 2.41
N LEU A 160 4.60 -15.14 1.86
CA LEU A 160 5.06 -13.75 1.90
C LEU A 160 5.19 -13.24 3.34
N TYR A 161 4.25 -13.60 4.22
CA TYR A 161 4.30 -13.26 5.63
C TYR A 161 5.60 -13.78 6.28
N GLN A 162 6.00 -15.03 6.03
CA GLN A 162 7.27 -15.56 6.55
C GLN A 162 8.50 -14.78 6.06
N ILE A 163 8.47 -14.26 4.83
CA ILE A 163 9.58 -13.51 4.23
C ILE A 163 9.68 -12.09 4.83
N PHE A 164 8.54 -11.43 5.03
CA PHE A 164 8.50 -10.01 5.42
C PHE A 164 8.27 -9.80 6.92
N ALA A 165 7.75 -10.77 7.66
CA ALA A 165 7.38 -10.63 9.06
C ALA A 165 8.53 -10.92 10.05
N ASN A 166 9.78 -10.61 9.68
CA ASN A 166 10.92 -10.59 10.63
C ASN A 166 10.86 -9.42 11.65
N SER A 167 9.63 -9.12 12.10
CA SER A 167 9.11 -8.28 13.20
C SER A 167 9.54 -6.81 13.23
N PRO A 168 8.54 -5.90 13.29
CA PRO A 168 7.70 -5.74 14.49
C PRO A 168 6.34 -6.46 14.43
N ARG A 169 5.69 -6.58 15.61
CA ARG A 169 4.31 -7.10 15.74
C ARG A 169 3.36 -6.35 14.78
N PRO A 170 2.35 -7.03 14.19
CA PRO A 170 1.29 -6.35 13.47
C PRO A 170 0.78 -5.16 14.28
N SER A 171 0.63 -4.01 13.64
CA SER A 171 0.08 -2.80 14.25
C SER A 171 -1.31 -2.60 13.67
N PRO A 172 -2.39 -2.99 14.36
CA PRO A 172 -3.73 -2.93 13.79
C PRO A 172 -4.12 -1.49 13.48
N ARG A 173 -4.66 -1.26 12.28
CA ARG A 173 -5.26 0.00 11.88
C ARG A 173 -6.49 0.28 12.76
N PRO A 174 -6.54 1.41 13.50
CA PRO A 174 -7.61 1.70 14.46
C PRO A 174 -9.03 1.65 13.87
N PHE A 175 -10.00 1.28 14.73
CA PHE A 175 -11.42 1.14 14.38
C PHE A 175 -12.27 2.38 14.65
N GLU A 176 -11.78 3.32 15.48
CA GLU A 176 -12.51 4.47 16.06
C GLU A 176 -13.77 4.91 15.29
#